data_AF-A0A2S4V8I3-F1
#
_entry.id   AF-A0A2S4V8I3-F1
#
_cell.length_a   1.000
_cell.length_b   1.000
_cell.length_c   1.000
_cell.angle_alpha   90.00
_cell.angle_beta   90.00
_cell.angle_gamma   90.00
#
_symmetry.space_group_name_H-M   'P 1'
#
loop_
_entity.id
_entity.type
_entity.pdbx_description
1 polymer ?
#
loop_
_entity_poly.entity_id
_entity_poly.type
_entity_poly.pdbx_seq_one_letter_code
_entity_poly.pdbx_strand_id
1 'polypeptide(L)'
;MNARRIDSYRHHIKEYLNSCQILFPHVDLAPNHHLSMHLADCLETVWSGQLEITFMREFCRAGNLRGLLNKSDFFPDTLKSAVTELKDLYEPIPFTSKYQINKSDNLSTQDTRKLVDYLNTGSTGTHWAMTSDWTRLSPSEKKKISPLASQKQSHQHFEHRGVTFSTWTSNCKNSIISVHESFSILCCFAQIVDIFTHIRINNMRNELLILG
;
A
#
# COMPACT_ATOMS: atom_id res chain seq x y z
N MET A 1 0.59 -19.28 5.51
CA MET A 1 2.02 -19.39 5.89
C MET A 1 2.09 -19.57 7.41
N ASN A 2 3.01 -20.35 7.99
CA ASN A 2 3.15 -20.45 9.46
C ASN A 2 4.33 -19.58 9.94
N ALA A 3 4.33 -19.19 11.23
CA ALA A 3 5.33 -18.27 11.79
C ALA A 3 6.78 -18.73 11.55
N ARG A 4 7.07 -20.03 11.72
CA ARG A 4 8.38 -20.62 11.43
C ARG A 4 8.88 -20.38 10.01
N ARG A 5 8.00 -20.45 9.00
CA ARG A 5 8.38 -20.20 7.59
C ARG A 5 8.65 -18.72 7.34
N ILE A 6 7.94 -17.83 8.01
CA ILE A 6 8.16 -16.38 7.91
C ILE A 6 9.51 -16.01 8.53
N ASP A 7 9.81 -16.53 9.72
CA ASP A 7 11.10 -16.31 10.38
C ASP A 7 12.27 -16.86 9.57
N SER A 8 12.11 -18.06 9.01
CA SER A 8 13.10 -18.66 8.10
C SER A 8 13.28 -17.82 6.84
N TYR A 9 12.20 -17.30 6.24
CA TYR A 9 12.30 -16.38 5.10
C TYR A 9 13.08 -15.10 5.47
N ARG A 10 12.76 -14.44 6.59
CA ARG A 10 13.47 -13.24 7.08
C ARG A 10 14.97 -13.49 7.23
N HIS A 11 15.32 -14.65 7.80
CA HIS A 11 16.72 -15.04 7.95
C HIS A 11 17.39 -15.21 6.59
N HIS A 12 16.82 -16.01 5.68
CA HIS A 12 17.43 -16.32 4.41
C HIS A 12 17.51 -15.14 3.45
N ILE A 13 16.49 -14.25 3.40
CA ILE A 13 16.55 -13.07 2.53
C ILE A 13 17.64 -12.10 3.00
N LYS A 14 17.84 -11.96 4.31
CA LYS A 14 18.90 -11.11 4.87
C LYS A 14 20.29 -11.67 4.56
N GLU A 15 20.49 -12.98 4.75
CA GLU A 15 21.76 -13.64 4.41
C GLU A 15 22.07 -13.60 2.91
N TYR A 16 21.04 -13.75 2.07
CA TYR A 16 21.16 -13.61 0.62
C TYR A 16 21.63 -12.20 0.24
N LEU A 17 20.99 -11.14 0.76
CA LEU A 17 21.35 -9.77 0.45
C LEU A 17 22.75 -9.39 0.98
N ASN A 18 23.10 -9.85 2.18
CA ASN A 18 24.46 -9.71 2.72
C ASN A 18 25.49 -10.37 1.80
N SER A 19 25.21 -11.58 1.33
CA SER A 19 26.09 -12.31 0.41
C SER A 19 26.20 -11.59 -0.94
N CYS A 20 25.11 -11.03 -1.46
CA CYS A 20 25.14 -10.22 -2.68
C CYS A 20 26.05 -8.99 -2.53
N GLN A 21 26.01 -8.29 -1.40
CA GLN A 21 26.89 -7.14 -1.15
C GLN A 21 28.36 -7.54 -1.01
N ILE A 22 28.65 -8.71 -0.44
CA ILE A 22 30.02 -9.24 -0.33
C ILE A 22 30.56 -9.63 -1.71
N LEU A 23 29.75 -10.34 -2.51
CA LEU A 23 30.14 -10.86 -3.82
C LEU A 23 30.17 -9.76 -4.90
N PHE A 24 29.34 -8.73 -4.76
CA PHE A 24 29.18 -7.66 -5.74
C PHE A 24 29.27 -6.27 -5.07
N PRO A 25 30.46 -5.89 -4.55
CA PRO A 25 30.63 -4.68 -3.74
C PRO A 25 30.36 -3.36 -4.49
N HIS A 26 30.31 -3.41 -5.82
CA HIS A 26 30.05 -2.24 -6.68
C HIS A 26 28.60 -2.19 -7.20
N VAL A 27 27.74 -3.12 -6.76
CA VAL A 27 26.35 -3.19 -7.20
C VAL A 27 25.45 -2.77 -6.05
N ASP A 28 24.79 -1.63 -6.23
CA ASP A 28 23.81 -1.16 -5.26
C ASP A 28 22.60 -2.10 -5.18
N LEU A 29 22.08 -2.28 -3.97
CA LEU A 29 20.83 -3.00 -3.77
C LEU A 29 19.69 -2.24 -4.44
N ALA A 30 19.16 -2.82 -5.51
CA ALA A 30 18.01 -2.28 -6.21
C ALA A 30 16.72 -2.27 -5.33
N PRO A 31 15.74 -1.41 -5.63
CA PRO A 31 14.52 -1.25 -4.82
C PRO A 31 13.73 -2.55 -4.59
N ASN A 32 13.77 -3.50 -5.53
CA ASN A 32 13.15 -4.82 -5.39
C ASN A 32 13.76 -5.64 -4.24
N HIS A 33 15.05 -5.47 -3.92
CA HIS A 33 15.71 -6.10 -2.76
C HIS A 33 15.23 -5.52 -1.43
N HIS A 34 15.01 -4.21 -1.37
CA HIS A 34 14.40 -3.57 -0.20
C HIS A 34 12.96 -4.05 -0.03
N LEU A 35 12.21 -4.13 -1.12
CA LEU A 35 10.82 -4.59 -1.09
C LEU A 35 10.71 -6.07 -0.66
N SER A 36 11.69 -6.92 -1.00
CA SER A 36 11.70 -8.34 -0.56
C SER A 36 11.91 -8.50 0.95
N MET A 37 12.51 -7.52 1.63
CA MET A 37 12.62 -7.54 3.09
C MET A 37 11.26 -7.36 3.78
N HIS A 38 10.40 -6.50 3.21
CA HIS A 38 9.06 -6.21 3.74
C HIS A 38 8.04 -7.31 3.44
N LEU A 39 8.38 -8.27 2.56
CA LEU A 39 7.47 -9.36 2.20
C LEU A 39 7.12 -10.24 3.40
N ALA A 40 8.06 -10.43 4.33
CA ALA A 40 7.80 -11.16 5.58
C ALA A 40 6.73 -10.48 6.44
N ASP A 41 6.75 -9.15 6.52
CA ASP A 41 5.81 -8.34 7.30
C ASP A 41 4.41 -8.37 6.66
N CYS A 42 4.35 -8.39 5.32
CA CYS A 42 3.11 -8.62 4.57
C CYS A 42 2.53 -10.03 4.82
N LEU A 43 3.40 -11.04 4.96
CA LEU A 43 2.99 -12.42 5.21
C LEU A 43 2.52 -12.67 6.65
N GLU A 44 3.01 -11.89 7.63
CA GLU A 44 2.53 -11.90 9.02
C GLU A 44 1.11 -11.33 9.17
N THR A 45 0.76 -10.34 8.34
CA THR A 45 -0.45 -9.50 8.53
C THR A 45 -1.69 -10.01 7.78
N VAL A 46 -1.74 -11.30 7.42
CA VAL A 46 -2.91 -12.00 6.83
C VAL A 46 -3.19 -11.63 5.37
N TRP A 47 -2.15 -11.45 4.54
CA TRP A 47 -2.34 -11.21 3.11
C TRP A 47 -2.03 -12.51 2.37
N SER A 48 -3.09 -13.12 1.81
CA SER A 48 -3.07 -14.40 1.09
C SER A 48 -1.93 -14.46 0.07
N GLY A 49 -1.20 -15.58 0.03
CA GLY A 49 0.06 -15.80 -0.73
C GLY A 49 0.04 -15.53 -2.23
N GLN A 50 -1.07 -15.07 -2.80
CA GLN A 50 -1.13 -14.47 -4.13
C GLN A 50 -0.29 -13.20 -4.24
N LEU A 51 -0.15 -12.40 -3.17
CA LEU A 51 0.71 -11.22 -3.21
C LEU A 51 2.20 -11.62 -3.23
N GLU A 52 2.59 -12.65 -2.49
CA GLU A 52 3.94 -13.24 -2.54
C GLU A 52 4.25 -13.79 -3.94
N ILE A 53 3.31 -14.50 -4.58
CA ILE A 53 3.48 -15.00 -5.95
C ILE A 53 3.55 -13.84 -6.95
N THR A 54 2.67 -12.85 -6.85
CA THR A 54 2.66 -11.68 -7.74
C THR A 54 3.93 -10.87 -7.55
N PHE A 55 4.37 -10.71 -6.31
CA PHE A 55 5.60 -10.02 -5.95
C PHE A 55 6.80 -10.75 -6.54
N MET A 56 7.01 -12.01 -6.19
CA MET A 56 8.16 -12.77 -6.68
C MET A 56 8.15 -12.87 -8.20
N ARG A 57 6.99 -13.12 -8.82
CA ARG A 57 6.89 -13.28 -10.27
C ARG A 57 7.14 -11.97 -11.01
N GLU A 58 6.43 -10.90 -10.65
CA GLU A 58 6.51 -9.65 -11.40
C GLU A 58 7.79 -8.87 -11.07
N PHE A 59 8.29 -8.89 -9.83
CA PHE A 59 9.56 -8.22 -9.51
C PHE A 59 10.78 -8.99 -10.03
N CYS A 60 10.78 -10.32 -10.05
CA CYS A 60 11.85 -11.07 -10.71
C CYS A 60 11.81 -10.85 -12.23
N ARG A 61 10.62 -10.78 -12.85
CA ARG A 61 10.47 -10.43 -14.27
C ARG A 61 10.98 -9.02 -14.56
N ALA A 62 10.62 -8.04 -13.73
CA ALA A 62 11.10 -6.67 -13.87
C ALA A 62 12.63 -6.58 -13.67
N GLY A 63 13.19 -7.33 -12.71
CA GLY A 63 14.63 -7.43 -12.50
C GLY A 63 15.36 -8.05 -13.70
N ASN A 64 14.83 -9.15 -14.25
CA ASN A 64 15.37 -9.80 -15.44
C ASN A 64 15.28 -8.89 -16.68
N LEU A 65 14.15 -8.19 -16.85
CA LEU A 65 13.96 -7.22 -17.91
C LEU A 65 14.98 -6.07 -17.79
N ARG A 66 15.17 -5.51 -16.59
CA ARG A 66 16.19 -4.48 -16.33
C ARG A 66 17.60 -4.99 -16.66
N GLY A 67 17.93 -6.20 -16.24
CA GLY A 67 19.22 -6.84 -16.54
C GLY A 67 19.44 -7.03 -18.04
N LEU A 68 18.39 -7.37 -18.78
CA LEU A 68 18.41 -7.48 -20.24
C LEU A 68 18.59 -6.10 -20.89
N LEU A 69 17.80 -5.10 -20.49
CA LEU A 69 17.88 -3.73 -21.03
C LEU A 69 19.24 -3.08 -20.77
N ASN A 70 19.91 -3.40 -19.66
CA ASN A 70 21.26 -2.92 -19.37
C ASN A 70 22.34 -3.51 -20.29
N LYS A 71 22.05 -4.59 -21.02
CA LYS A 71 22.94 -5.17 -22.02
C LYS A 71 22.52 -4.71 -23.42
N SER A 72 22.70 -3.43 -23.71
CA SER A 72 22.31 -2.78 -24.97
C SER A 72 22.83 -3.50 -26.23
N ASP A 73 23.94 -4.21 -26.10
CA ASP A 73 24.62 -4.90 -27.19
C ASP A 73 23.87 -6.16 -27.67
N PHE A 74 22.90 -6.65 -26.89
CA PHE A 74 22.06 -7.80 -27.26
C PHE A 74 20.90 -7.41 -28.19
N PHE A 75 20.63 -6.11 -28.36
CA PHE A 75 19.53 -5.63 -29.17
C PHE A 75 20.01 -5.14 -30.54
N PRO A 76 19.28 -5.47 -31.63
CA PRO A 76 19.56 -4.91 -32.94
C PRO A 76 19.37 -3.39 -32.92
N ASP A 77 20.08 -2.68 -33.82
CA ASP A 77 20.10 -1.21 -33.84
C ASP A 77 18.71 -0.57 -33.95
N THR A 78 17.76 -1.26 -34.60
CA THR A 78 16.36 -0.84 -34.72
C THR A 78 15.60 -0.78 -33.40
N LEU A 79 16.04 -1.52 -32.37
CA LEU A 79 15.39 -1.55 -31.06
C LEU A 79 16.14 -0.72 -30.00
N LYS A 80 17.32 -0.18 -30.33
CA LYS A 80 18.12 0.59 -29.36
C LYS A 80 17.41 1.84 -28.86
N SER A 81 16.64 2.55 -29.72
CA SER A 81 15.89 3.72 -29.25
C SER A 81 14.79 3.33 -28.26
N ALA A 82 14.07 2.24 -28.51
CA ALA A 82 13.06 1.72 -27.60
C ALA A 82 13.65 1.23 -26.27
N VAL A 83 14.86 0.67 -26.28
CA VAL A 83 15.58 0.29 -25.04
C VAL A 83 15.90 1.53 -24.20
N THR A 84 16.30 2.64 -24.83
CA THR A 84 16.53 3.92 -24.13
C THR A 84 15.24 4.47 -23.53
N GLU A 85 14.16 4.51 -24.30
CA GLU A 85 12.85 4.97 -23.79
C GLU A 85 12.34 4.10 -22.63
N LEU A 86 12.51 2.78 -22.74
CA LEU A 86 12.13 1.85 -21.67
C LEU A 86 12.98 2.03 -20.42
N LYS A 87 14.27 2.38 -20.56
CA LYS A 87 15.14 2.74 -19.43
C LYS A 87 14.65 3.99 -18.72
N ASP A 88 14.31 5.04 -19.45
CA ASP A 88 13.81 6.29 -18.89
C ASP A 88 12.55 6.11 -18.03
N LEU A 89 11.72 5.10 -18.30
CA LEU A 89 10.52 4.79 -17.51
C LEU A 89 10.82 4.31 -16.08
N TYR A 90 11.99 3.70 -15.84
CA TYR A 90 12.34 3.13 -14.54
C TYR A 90 13.67 3.65 -13.97
N GLU A 91 14.48 4.33 -14.76
CA GLU A 91 15.59 5.10 -14.22
C GLU A 91 15.01 6.16 -13.29
N PRO A 92 15.49 6.24 -12.04
CA PRO A 92 14.87 7.11 -11.07
C PRO A 92 15.03 8.56 -11.55
N ILE A 93 13.90 9.18 -11.89
CA ILE A 93 13.85 10.64 -12.03
C ILE A 93 14.40 11.19 -10.72
N PRO A 94 15.49 11.98 -10.75
CA PRO A 94 16.04 12.57 -9.54
C PRO A 94 14.92 13.28 -8.80
N PHE A 95 14.60 12.80 -7.60
CA PHE A 95 13.55 13.40 -6.80
C PHE A 95 13.93 14.86 -6.53
N THR A 96 13.22 15.76 -7.20
CA THR A 96 13.29 17.18 -6.95
C THR A 96 12.06 17.51 -6.12
N SER A 97 12.28 17.68 -4.82
CA SER A 97 11.20 18.07 -3.91
C SER A 97 10.60 19.39 -4.38
N LYS A 98 9.34 19.38 -4.82
CA LYS A 98 8.59 20.62 -5.16
C LYS A 98 8.39 21.53 -3.95
N TYR A 99 8.65 21.01 -2.76
CA TYR A 99 8.58 21.73 -1.50
C TYR A 99 9.96 21.67 -0.87
N GLN A 100 10.58 22.83 -0.60
CA GLN A 100 11.61 22.86 0.43
C GLN A 100 10.90 22.54 1.73
N ILE A 101 10.97 21.27 2.15
CA ILE A 101 10.76 20.94 3.54
C ILE A 101 11.94 21.60 4.23
N ASN A 102 11.75 22.86 4.66
CA ASN A 102 12.48 23.33 5.81
C ASN A 102 12.32 22.20 6.81
N LYS A 103 13.42 21.51 7.12
CA LYS A 103 13.49 20.67 8.31
C LYS A 103 13.24 21.65 9.46
N SER A 104 11.98 22.02 9.69
CA SER A 104 11.53 22.32 11.01
C SER A 104 11.91 21.06 11.76
N ASP A 105 12.85 21.19 12.67
CA ASP A 105 13.15 20.14 13.62
C ASP A 105 11.80 19.60 14.09
N ASN A 106 11.64 18.28 14.02
CA ASN A 106 10.45 17.64 14.55
C ASN A 106 10.23 18.19 15.96
N LEU A 107 8.97 18.48 16.31
CA LEU A 107 8.63 18.90 17.67
C LEU A 107 9.34 17.96 18.64
N SER A 108 10.06 18.54 19.62
CA SER A 108 10.69 17.74 20.64
C SER A 108 9.64 16.85 21.31
N THR A 109 10.03 15.72 21.89
CA THR A 109 9.10 14.86 22.64
C THR A 109 8.36 15.64 23.72
N GLN A 110 9.01 16.65 24.30
CA GLN A 110 8.43 17.52 25.32
C GLN A 110 7.38 18.47 24.75
N ASP A 111 7.64 19.10 23.61
CA ASP A 111 6.69 20.03 22.98
C ASP A 111 5.51 19.29 22.35
N THR A 112 5.75 18.09 21.81
CA THR A 112 4.69 17.19 21.36
C THR A 112 3.77 16.80 22.51
N ARG A 113 4.33 16.54 23.71
CA ARG A 113 3.52 16.23 24.90
C ARG A 113 2.69 17.42 25.34
N LYS A 114 3.27 18.62 25.40
CA LYS A 114 2.52 19.85 25.70
C LYS A 114 1.38 20.08 24.71
N LEU A 115 1.59 19.79 23.43
CA LEU A 115 0.56 19.88 22.40
C LEU A 115 -0.56 18.86 22.64
N VAL A 116 -0.23 17.60 22.95
CA VAL A 116 -1.22 16.57 23.30
C VAL A 116 -2.03 16.98 24.54
N ASP A 117 -1.35 17.48 25.58
CA ASP A 117 -2.00 17.96 26.81
C ASP A 117 -2.96 19.11 26.49
N TYR A 118 -2.52 20.09 25.68
CA TYR A 118 -3.35 21.20 25.21
C TYR A 118 -4.58 20.71 24.44
N LEU A 119 -4.41 19.80 23.47
CA LEU A 119 -5.52 19.25 22.68
C LEU A 119 -6.54 18.52 23.56
N ASN A 120 -6.08 17.90 24.65
CA ASN A 120 -6.92 17.23 25.62
C ASN A 120 -7.63 18.17 26.61
N THR A 121 -7.19 19.42 26.77
CA THR A 121 -7.87 20.39 27.67
C THR A 121 -9.26 20.80 27.17
N GLY A 122 -9.50 20.74 25.86
CA GLY A 122 -10.76 21.19 25.23
C GLY A 122 -11.66 20.06 24.71
N SER A 123 -11.26 18.80 24.81
CA SER A 123 -11.97 17.69 24.17
C SER A 123 -12.89 16.93 25.13
N THR A 124 -14.20 17.10 24.95
CA THR A 124 -15.22 16.28 25.62
C THR A 124 -15.45 15.00 24.82
N GLY A 125 -14.83 13.90 25.26
CA GLY A 125 -15.10 12.55 24.73
C GLY A 125 -14.11 12.02 23.71
N THR A 126 -13.08 12.79 23.33
CA THR A 126 -11.99 12.30 22.49
C THR A 126 -10.65 12.59 23.14
N HIS A 127 -9.85 11.55 23.36
CA HIS A 127 -8.55 11.70 24.01
C HIS A 127 -7.44 11.51 22.98
N TRP A 128 -6.56 12.47 22.83
CA TRP A 128 -5.37 12.39 21.99
C TRP A 128 -4.26 11.71 22.77
N ALA A 129 -3.52 10.81 22.12
CA ALA A 129 -2.36 10.14 22.71
C ALA A 129 -1.13 10.31 21.81
N MET A 130 0.06 10.31 22.41
CA MET A 130 1.30 10.22 21.65
C MET A 130 1.37 8.88 20.91
N THR A 131 2.01 8.85 19.75
CA THR A 131 2.19 7.61 18.95
C THR A 131 2.87 6.49 19.76
N SER A 132 3.84 6.83 20.60
CA SER A 132 4.51 5.90 21.51
C SER A 132 3.57 5.20 22.48
N ASP A 133 2.52 5.91 22.89
CA ASP A 133 1.58 5.46 23.91
C ASP A 133 0.43 4.73 23.21
N TRP A 134 -0.08 5.28 22.11
CA TRP A 134 -1.11 4.68 21.26
C TRP A 134 -0.74 3.29 20.77
N THR A 135 0.50 3.07 20.33
CA THR A 135 0.95 1.77 19.82
C THR A 135 0.85 0.66 20.88
N ARG A 136 1.07 1.00 22.16
CA ARG A 136 1.05 0.07 23.30
C ARG A 136 -0.36 -0.26 23.81
N LEU A 137 -1.38 0.47 23.37
CA LEU A 137 -2.75 0.27 23.82
C LEU A 137 -3.41 -0.95 23.18
N SER A 138 -4.33 -1.55 23.93
CA SER A 138 -5.18 -2.62 23.42
C SER A 138 -6.17 -2.08 22.37
N PRO A 139 -6.75 -2.94 21.51
CA PRO A 139 -7.72 -2.52 20.50
C PRO A 139 -8.95 -1.79 21.07
N SER A 140 -9.39 -2.14 22.29
CA SER A 140 -10.52 -1.49 22.96
C SER A 140 -10.17 -0.09 23.48
N GLU A 141 -8.94 0.12 23.93
CA GLU A 141 -8.43 1.43 24.37
C GLU A 141 -8.11 2.35 23.19
N LYS A 142 -7.54 1.81 22.11
CA LYS A 142 -7.32 2.54 20.85
C LYS A 142 -8.61 3.15 20.29
N LYS A 143 -9.74 2.44 20.43
CA LYS A 143 -11.07 2.93 20.04
C LYS A 143 -11.55 4.15 20.84
N LYS A 144 -11.09 4.33 22.08
CA LYS A 144 -11.44 5.48 22.93
C LYS A 144 -10.63 6.74 22.59
N ILE A 145 -9.47 6.54 21.95
CA ILE A 145 -8.47 7.57 21.65
C ILE A 145 -8.48 7.95 20.16
N SER A 146 -9.22 7.21 19.34
CA SER A 146 -9.37 7.51 17.93
C SER A 146 -10.61 8.39 17.68
N PRO A 147 -10.45 9.67 17.29
CA PRO A 147 -11.58 10.54 16.89
C PRO A 147 -12.37 10.01 15.68
N LEU A 148 -11.75 9.14 14.89
CA LEU A 148 -12.24 8.73 13.57
C LEU A 148 -12.29 7.21 13.51
N ALA A 149 -13.41 6.63 13.94
CA ALA A 149 -13.69 5.24 13.62
C ALA A 149 -14.00 5.16 12.12
N SER A 150 -13.02 4.72 11.32
CA SER A 150 -13.29 4.29 9.96
C SER A 150 -14.05 2.97 10.03
N GLN A 151 -15.33 3.00 9.68
CA GLN A 151 -16.18 1.83 9.61
C GLN A 151 -16.41 1.44 8.15
N LYS A 152 -16.29 0.14 7.87
CA LYS A 152 -16.77 -0.45 6.61
C LYS A 152 -18.19 -0.92 6.83
N GLN A 153 -19.14 -0.38 6.08
CA GLN A 153 -20.50 -0.92 5.98
C GLN A 153 -20.61 -1.68 4.66
N SER A 154 -20.72 -3.00 4.71
CA SER A 154 -20.93 -3.83 3.52
C SER A 154 -22.42 -3.88 3.14
N HIS A 155 -22.68 -3.91 1.85
CA HIS A 155 -24.00 -3.92 1.24
C HIS A 155 -24.14 -5.12 0.31
N GLN A 156 -25.25 -5.84 0.41
CA GLN A 156 -25.59 -6.89 -0.56
C GLN A 156 -26.25 -6.31 -1.82
N HIS A 157 -26.92 -5.17 -1.66
CA HIS A 157 -27.58 -4.41 -2.71
C HIS A 157 -27.31 -2.92 -2.47
N PHE A 158 -27.01 -2.18 -3.53
CA PHE A 158 -26.74 -0.74 -3.45
C PHE A 158 -27.38 -0.03 -4.63
N GLU A 159 -28.23 0.94 -4.36
CA GLU A 159 -28.84 1.77 -5.40
C GLU A 159 -27.99 3.02 -5.63
N HIS A 160 -27.61 3.26 -6.88
CA HIS A 160 -26.93 4.48 -7.29
C HIS A 160 -27.56 5.00 -8.58
N ARG A 161 -28.05 6.24 -8.53
CA ARG A 161 -28.68 6.93 -9.68
C ARG A 161 -29.83 6.12 -10.32
N GLY A 162 -30.67 5.48 -9.48
CA GLY A 162 -31.82 4.69 -9.94
C GLY A 162 -31.48 3.30 -10.49
N VAL A 163 -30.21 2.88 -10.39
CA VAL A 163 -29.78 1.53 -10.77
C VAL A 163 -29.34 0.77 -9.52
N THR A 164 -29.89 -0.42 -9.32
CA THR A 164 -29.53 -1.31 -8.20
C THR A 164 -28.40 -2.23 -8.62
N PHE A 165 -27.31 -2.22 -7.87
CA PHE A 165 -26.18 -3.13 -7.99
C PHE A 165 -26.27 -4.20 -6.89
N SER A 166 -25.91 -5.44 -7.20
CA SER A 166 -25.87 -6.53 -6.22
C SER A 166 -24.52 -7.22 -6.20
N THR A 167 -24.14 -7.77 -5.04
CA THR A 167 -22.98 -8.67 -4.95
C THR A 167 -23.30 -10.02 -5.59
N TRP A 168 -22.29 -10.72 -6.10
CA TRP A 168 -22.49 -12.01 -6.75
C TRP A 168 -23.20 -13.04 -5.86
N THR A 169 -22.90 -12.98 -4.56
CA THR A 169 -23.51 -13.83 -3.53
C THR A 169 -25.00 -13.55 -3.33
N SER A 170 -25.47 -12.33 -3.56
CA SER A 170 -26.87 -11.96 -3.40
C SER A 170 -27.67 -12.16 -4.68
N ASN A 171 -27.13 -11.74 -5.83
CA ASN A 171 -27.78 -11.94 -7.13
C ASN A 171 -26.78 -11.94 -8.29
N CYS A 172 -26.33 -13.14 -8.66
CA CYS A 172 -25.38 -13.37 -9.74
C CYS A 172 -25.77 -12.78 -11.11
N LYS A 173 -27.07 -12.64 -11.40
CA LYS A 173 -27.55 -12.08 -12.68
C LYS A 173 -27.36 -10.57 -12.78
N ASN A 174 -27.27 -9.89 -11.63
CA ASN A 174 -27.14 -8.44 -11.54
C ASN A 174 -25.82 -8.02 -10.86
N SER A 175 -24.79 -8.83 -11.05
CA SER A 175 -23.45 -8.62 -10.49
C SER A 175 -22.36 -8.58 -11.54
N ILE A 176 -22.71 -8.53 -12.82
CA ILE A 176 -21.76 -8.33 -13.92
C ILE A 176 -21.91 -6.91 -14.43
N ILE A 177 -20.78 -6.19 -14.50
CA ILE A 177 -20.70 -4.82 -15.01
C ILE A 177 -19.79 -4.77 -16.22
N SER A 178 -20.07 -3.84 -17.13
CA SER A 178 -19.11 -3.50 -18.17
C SER A 178 -18.09 -2.49 -17.62
N VAL A 179 -16.82 -2.68 -17.94
CA VAL A 179 -15.73 -1.81 -17.53
C VAL A 179 -15.32 -0.94 -18.71
N HIS A 180 -15.16 0.36 -18.47
CA HIS A 180 -14.75 1.30 -19.52
C HIS A 180 -13.36 0.94 -20.06
N GLU A 181 -13.18 1.06 -21.39
CA GLU A 181 -11.96 0.64 -22.11
C GLU A 181 -10.67 1.31 -21.60
N SER A 182 -10.79 2.49 -20.98
CA SER A 182 -9.67 3.20 -20.34
C SER A 182 -9.08 2.47 -19.14
N PHE A 183 -9.82 1.51 -18.55
CA PHE A 183 -9.37 0.75 -17.38
C PHE A 183 -8.67 -0.55 -17.76
N SER A 184 -9.08 -1.18 -18.87
CA SER A 184 -8.39 -2.35 -19.44
C SER A 184 -8.85 -2.58 -20.88
N ILE A 185 -7.89 -2.70 -21.81
CA ILE A 185 -8.15 -3.06 -23.21
C ILE A 185 -8.55 -4.54 -23.35
N LEU A 186 -8.22 -5.36 -22.35
CA LEU A 186 -8.39 -6.82 -22.39
C LEU A 186 -9.62 -7.33 -21.64
N CYS A 187 -10.29 -6.51 -20.84
CA CYS A 187 -11.37 -6.96 -19.97
C CYS A 187 -12.55 -5.99 -20.01
N CYS A 188 -13.55 -6.31 -20.85
CA CYS A 188 -14.74 -5.47 -21.03
C CYS A 188 -15.80 -5.69 -19.94
N PHE A 189 -15.66 -6.73 -19.12
CA PHE A 189 -16.63 -7.11 -18.09
C PHE A 189 -15.96 -7.50 -16.78
N ALA A 190 -16.60 -7.17 -15.65
CA ALA A 190 -16.15 -7.51 -14.32
C ALA A 190 -17.30 -7.95 -13.42
N GLN A 191 -16.96 -8.71 -12.38
CA GLN A 191 -17.90 -9.21 -11.37
C GLN A 191 -17.84 -8.36 -10.11
N ILE A 192 -19.00 -7.98 -9.58
CA ILE A 192 -19.15 -7.34 -8.27
C ILE A 192 -19.07 -8.41 -7.19
N VAL A 193 -17.95 -8.45 -6.48
CA VAL A 193 -17.72 -9.37 -5.35
C VAL A 193 -18.21 -8.78 -4.04
N ASP A 194 -17.94 -7.50 -3.81
CA ASP A 194 -18.29 -6.79 -2.58
C ASP A 194 -18.68 -5.34 -2.91
N ILE A 195 -19.67 -4.81 -2.18
CA ILE A 195 -20.07 -3.41 -2.24
C ILE A 195 -20.02 -2.90 -0.81
N PHE A 196 -19.36 -1.77 -0.59
CA PHE A 196 -19.27 -1.21 0.75
C PHE A 196 -19.15 0.31 0.73
N THR A 197 -19.61 0.93 1.80
CA THR A 197 -19.40 2.35 2.08
C THR A 197 -18.39 2.49 3.21
N HIS A 198 -17.41 3.36 3.02
CA HIS A 198 -16.55 3.82 4.11
C HIS A 198 -17.25 4.95 4.84
N ILE A 199 -17.52 4.74 6.12
CA ILE A 199 -18.09 5.76 6.98
C ILE A 199 -16.99 6.23 7.92
N ARG A 200 -16.77 7.54 7.97
CA ARG A 200 -16.01 8.17 9.05
C ARG A 200 -17.01 8.71 10.04
N ILE A 201 -17.21 8.01 11.15
CA ILE A 201 -18.04 8.51 12.23
C ILE A 201 -17.14 9.38 13.09
N ASN A 202 -17.35 10.69 13.03
CA ASN A 202 -16.91 11.56 14.11
C ASN A 202 -17.86 11.26 15.28
N ASN A 203 -17.34 10.86 16.45
CA ASN A 203 -18.18 10.66 17.64
C ASN A 203 -18.92 11.95 18.07
N MET A 204 -18.65 13.06 17.39
CA MET A 204 -19.34 14.33 17.48
C MET A 204 -19.95 14.68 16.10
N ARG A 205 -21.23 14.30 15.91
CA ARG A 205 -22.12 14.60 14.76
C ARG A 205 -22.00 13.73 13.50
N ASN A 206 -23.15 13.18 13.11
CA ASN A 206 -23.43 12.64 11.78
C ASN A 206 -23.33 13.77 10.74
N GLU A 207 -22.17 13.93 10.12
CA GLU A 207 -22.05 14.68 8.88
C GLU A 207 -21.86 13.68 7.73
N LEU A 208 -22.90 13.56 6.91
CA LEU A 208 -22.87 12.90 5.61
C LEU A 208 -21.95 13.70 4.68
N LEU A 209 -20.68 13.32 4.62
CA LEU A 209 -19.79 13.76 3.55
C LEU A 209 -20.00 12.86 2.33
N ILE A 210 -20.88 13.31 1.44
CA ILE A 210 -20.93 12.84 0.05
C ILE A 210 -19.78 13.56 -0.67
N LEU A 211 -18.69 12.85 -0.95
CA LEU A 211 -17.69 13.31 -1.92
C LEU A 211 -18.19 12.91 -3.32
N GLY A 212 -18.44 13.92 -4.15
CA GLY A 212 -18.70 13.78 -5.58
C GLY A 212 -17.42 13.59 -6.38
#